data_AF-A0A0M8TUE0-F1
#
_entry.id   AF-A0A0M8TUE0-F1
#
_cell.length_a   1.000
_cell.length_b   1.000
_cell.length_c   1.000
_cell.angle_alpha   90.00
_cell.angle_beta   90.00
_cell.angle_gamma   90.00
#
_symmetry.space_group_name_H-M   'P 1'
#
loop_
_entity.id
_entity.type
_entity.pdbx_description
1 polymer ?
#
loop_
_entity_poly.entity_id
_entity_poly.type
_entity_poly.pdbx_seq_one_letter_code
_entity_poly.pdbx_strand_id
1 'polypeptide(L)'
;EILSRIRHGGVIPRPAIGSLDGDRVTFTDGTEVAADAIVYCTGFRMAFPFLPAGCPAGPRQEAVELYKRVVAPDRPGLYFVGLIRPVGSITRLVEAQARWVARIVDGEASLPSTDVMREEIDVYLKAIEARYGRTEGASIQVDVGSYLRELDALQDA
;
A
#
# COMPACT_ATOMS: atom_id res chain seq x y z
N GLU A 1 -21.19 8.38 7.59
CA GLU A 1 -22.13 9.32 6.95
C GLU A 1 -21.52 10.72 6.78
N ILE A 2 -20.61 10.90 5.81
CA ILE A 2 -19.98 12.21 5.51
C ILE A 2 -20.93 13.13 4.70
N LEU A 3 -21.71 12.57 3.78
CA LEU A 3 -22.64 13.32 2.95
C LEU A 3 -23.72 14.02 3.78
N SER A 4 -24.22 13.36 4.83
CA SER A 4 -25.16 13.98 5.76
C SER A 4 -24.55 15.18 6.49
N ARG A 5 -23.30 15.08 6.97
CA ARG A 5 -22.60 16.19 7.64
C ARG A 5 -22.38 17.38 6.70
N ILE A 6 -22.07 17.12 5.43
CA ILE A 6 -21.95 18.16 4.41
C ILE A 6 -23.29 18.86 4.18
N ARG A 7 -24.37 18.09 3.96
CA ARG A 7 -25.72 18.65 3.72
C ARG A 7 -26.22 19.55 4.85
N HIS A 8 -25.88 19.23 6.10
CA HIS A 8 -26.30 20.02 7.26
C HIS A 8 -25.29 21.09 7.70
N GLY A 9 -24.23 21.34 6.90
CA GLY A 9 -23.23 22.38 7.19
C GLY A 9 -22.26 22.04 8.33
N GLY A 10 -22.29 20.82 8.87
CA GLY A 10 -21.33 20.37 9.88
C GLY A 10 -19.94 20.06 9.31
N VAL A 11 -19.82 19.89 8.00
CA VAL A 11 -18.55 19.82 7.25
C VAL A 11 -18.69 20.65 6.00
N ILE A 12 -17.73 21.54 5.75
CA ILE A 12 -17.73 22.39 4.56
C ILE A 12 -16.51 22.00 3.71
N PRO A 13 -16.70 21.34 2.55
CA PRO A 13 -15.60 21.05 1.64
C PRO A 13 -14.96 22.35 1.13
N ARG A 14 -13.64 22.36 1.06
CA ARG A 14 -12.83 23.47 0.56
C ARG A 14 -11.81 22.95 -0.46
N PRO A 15 -11.34 23.79 -1.40
CA PRO A 15 -10.22 23.44 -2.25
C PRO A 15 -8.92 23.27 -1.45
N ALA A 16 -7.81 22.99 -2.14
CA ALA A 16 -6.52 22.87 -1.50
C ALA A 16 -6.14 24.15 -0.72
N ILE A 17 -5.33 23.99 0.32
CA ILE A 17 -4.76 25.12 1.07
C ILE A 17 -3.68 25.78 0.20
N GLY A 18 -3.77 27.09 0.01
CA GLY A 18 -2.77 27.92 -0.66
C GLY A 18 -1.72 28.47 0.30
N SER A 19 -2.15 29.03 1.43
CA SER A 19 -1.25 29.58 2.46
C SER A 19 -1.85 29.53 3.87
N LEU A 20 -0.98 29.60 4.87
CA LEU A 20 -1.34 29.72 6.29
C LEU A 20 -0.71 31.01 6.83
N ASP A 21 -1.51 31.85 7.48
CA ASP A 21 -1.04 33.09 8.11
C ASP A 21 -1.74 33.30 9.45
N GLY A 22 -1.01 33.08 10.55
CA GLY A 22 -1.57 33.13 11.89
C GLY A 22 -2.73 32.14 12.08
N ASP A 23 -3.91 32.66 12.37
CA ASP A 23 -5.15 31.90 12.52
C ASP A 23 -5.93 31.77 11.20
N ARG A 24 -5.46 32.35 10.08
CA ARG A 24 -6.11 32.25 8.77
C ARG A 24 -5.54 31.15 7.89
N VAL A 25 -6.47 30.45 7.24
CA VAL A 25 -6.21 29.52 6.14
C VAL A 25 -6.76 30.13 4.85
N THR A 26 -5.88 30.38 3.88
CA THR A 26 -6.26 30.83 2.53
C THR A 26 -6.25 29.63 1.59
N PHE A 27 -7.35 29.39 0.88
CA PHE A 27 -7.50 28.31 -0.09
C PHE A 27 -7.06 28.74 -1.49
N THR A 28 -6.84 27.78 -2.39
CA THR A 28 -6.36 28.06 -3.76
C THR A 28 -7.34 28.83 -4.64
N ASP A 29 -8.60 28.95 -4.23
CA ASP A 29 -9.61 29.80 -4.88
C ASP A 29 -9.64 31.24 -4.32
N GLY A 30 -8.75 31.56 -3.38
CA GLY A 30 -8.67 32.86 -2.72
C GLY A 30 -9.64 33.04 -1.54
N THR A 31 -10.47 32.05 -1.22
CA THR A 31 -11.32 32.11 -0.03
C THR A 31 -10.51 31.90 1.24
N GLU A 32 -10.99 32.46 2.36
CA GLU A 32 -10.29 32.39 3.65
C GLU A 32 -11.20 31.97 4.80
N VAL A 33 -10.63 31.34 5.81
CA VAL A 33 -11.31 31.01 7.06
C VAL A 33 -10.35 31.14 8.25
N ALA A 34 -10.88 31.52 9.42
CA ALA A 34 -10.15 31.40 10.67
C ALA A 34 -10.24 29.95 11.18
N ALA A 35 -9.14 29.39 11.70
CA ALA A 35 -9.09 28.04 12.22
C ALA A 35 -8.26 27.95 13.51
N ASP A 36 -8.83 27.36 14.56
CA ASP A 36 -8.13 27.13 15.83
C ASP A 36 -7.14 25.95 15.76
N ALA A 37 -7.37 25.02 14.82
CA ALA A 37 -6.56 23.82 14.67
C ALA A 37 -6.53 23.31 13.23
N ILE A 38 -5.40 22.72 12.84
CA ILE A 38 -5.21 22.02 11.57
C ILE A 38 -4.85 20.56 11.88
N VAL A 39 -5.62 19.63 11.32
CA VAL A 39 -5.37 18.18 11.46
C VAL A 39 -4.88 17.63 10.12
N TYR A 40 -3.60 17.23 10.06
CA TYR A 40 -2.99 16.67 8.86
C TYR A 40 -3.37 15.19 8.68
N CYS A 41 -4.42 14.95 7.90
CA CYS A 41 -4.82 13.60 7.48
C CYS A 41 -4.12 13.17 6.17
N THR A 42 -2.82 13.48 6.00
CA THR A 42 -2.06 13.32 4.74
C THR A 42 -1.45 11.93 4.53
N GLY A 43 -1.90 10.93 5.29
CA GLY A 43 -1.42 9.55 5.19
C GLY A 43 -0.11 9.28 5.94
N PHE A 44 0.51 8.14 5.62
CA PHE A 44 1.71 7.61 6.29
C PHE A 44 2.76 7.22 5.25
N ARG A 45 4.03 7.29 5.66
CA ARG A 45 5.16 6.73 4.90
C ARG A 45 5.57 5.39 5.48
N MET A 46 5.94 4.46 4.63
CA MET A 46 6.46 3.15 5.04
C MET A 46 7.96 3.27 5.32
N ALA A 47 8.41 2.72 6.45
CA ALA A 47 9.83 2.67 6.79
C ALA A 47 10.14 1.42 7.61
N PHE A 48 11.24 0.75 7.26
CA PHE A 48 11.75 -0.43 7.95
C PHE A 48 13.21 -0.19 8.37
N PRO A 49 13.46 0.65 9.41
CA PRO A 49 14.81 1.09 9.77
C PRO A 49 15.71 -0.03 10.31
N PHE A 50 15.13 -1.20 10.61
CA PHE A 50 15.84 -2.40 11.01
C PHE A 50 16.32 -3.25 9.81
N LEU A 51 15.88 -2.94 8.58
CA LEU A 51 16.34 -3.61 7.36
C LEU A 51 17.50 -2.82 6.74
N PRO A 52 18.51 -3.50 6.16
CA PRO A 52 19.63 -2.82 5.53
C PRO A 52 19.18 -2.11 4.24
N ALA A 53 19.95 -1.11 3.81
CA ALA A 53 19.72 -0.39 2.56
C ALA A 53 19.61 -1.35 1.35
N GLY A 54 18.79 -0.97 0.36
CA GLY A 54 18.52 -1.81 -0.81
C GLY A 54 17.59 -3.00 -0.57
N CYS A 55 16.91 -3.05 0.59
CA CYS A 55 15.79 -3.98 0.78
C CYS A 55 14.60 -3.55 -0.10
N PRO A 56 13.82 -4.48 -0.71
CA PRO A 56 12.72 -4.16 -1.65
C PRO A 56 11.53 -3.37 -1.08
N ALA A 57 11.54 -3.05 0.21
CA ALA A 57 10.54 -2.20 0.87
C ALA A 57 11.20 -0.98 1.57
N GLY A 58 12.45 -0.66 1.20
CA GLY A 58 13.26 0.35 1.88
C GLY A 58 12.77 1.78 1.69
N PRO A 59 13.16 2.71 2.59
CA PRO A 59 12.85 4.13 2.42
C PRO A 59 13.44 4.64 1.09
N ARG A 60 12.66 5.45 0.36
CA ARG A 60 13.00 6.07 -0.94
C ARG A 60 12.94 5.15 -2.17
N GLN A 61 12.38 3.95 -2.07
CA GLN A 61 12.02 3.20 -3.27
C GLN A 61 10.72 3.74 -3.88
N GLU A 62 10.70 3.90 -5.21
CA GLU A 62 9.51 4.33 -5.96
C GLU A 62 8.39 3.28 -5.90
N ALA A 63 8.76 2.00 -5.77
CA ALA A 63 7.85 0.88 -5.66
C ALA A 63 8.39 -0.20 -4.71
N VAL A 64 7.48 -0.92 -4.07
CA VAL A 64 7.77 -2.13 -3.30
C VAL A 64 7.84 -3.32 -4.27
N GLU A 65 8.99 -3.98 -4.32
CA GLU A 65 9.28 -5.06 -5.28
C GLU A 65 9.26 -6.43 -4.59
N LEU A 66 8.06 -6.94 -4.33
CA LEU A 66 7.87 -8.23 -3.64
C LEU A 66 7.07 -9.20 -4.50
N TYR A 67 7.61 -10.41 -4.68
CA TYR A 67 6.91 -11.49 -5.37
C TYR A 67 5.66 -11.84 -4.60
N LYS A 68 4.52 -11.85 -5.30
CA LYS A 68 3.20 -12.03 -4.69
C LYS A 68 2.94 -11.11 -3.49
N ARG A 69 3.61 -9.95 -3.44
CA ARG A 69 3.49 -8.95 -2.36
C ARG A 69 3.93 -9.49 -0.99
N VAL A 70 4.80 -10.52 -0.97
CA VAL A 70 5.27 -11.20 0.24
C VAL A 70 6.77 -11.44 0.23
N VAL A 71 7.31 -12.05 -0.84
CA VAL A 71 8.67 -12.61 -0.85
C VAL A 71 9.65 -11.59 -1.42
N ALA A 72 10.79 -11.38 -0.76
CA ALA A 72 11.89 -10.57 -1.28
C ALA A 72 12.83 -11.44 -2.15
N PRO A 73 12.86 -11.27 -3.49
CA PRO A 73 13.57 -12.19 -4.38
C PRO A 73 15.09 -12.25 -4.13
N ASP A 74 15.68 -11.16 -3.66
CA ASP A 74 17.12 -11.03 -3.40
C ASP A 74 17.51 -11.32 -1.96
N ARG A 75 16.54 -11.66 -1.10
CA ARG A 75 16.76 -11.89 0.33
C ARG A 75 16.04 -13.17 0.77
N PRO A 76 16.60 -14.36 0.46
CA PRO A 76 16.04 -15.64 0.90
C PRO A 76 15.79 -15.65 2.41
N GLY A 77 14.61 -16.12 2.82
CA GLY A 77 14.18 -16.15 4.23
C GLY A 77 13.56 -14.85 4.75
N LEU A 78 13.48 -13.79 3.94
CA LEU A 78 12.78 -12.56 4.29
C LEU A 78 11.38 -12.50 3.63
N TYR A 79 10.35 -12.38 4.46
CA TYR A 79 8.95 -12.32 4.05
C TYR A 79 8.25 -11.12 4.68
N PHE A 80 7.37 -10.47 3.91
CA PHE A 80 6.54 -9.35 4.35
C PHE A 80 5.08 -9.79 4.37
N VAL A 81 4.48 -9.79 5.56
CA VAL A 81 3.07 -10.15 5.73
C VAL A 81 2.29 -8.89 6.11
N GLY A 82 1.24 -8.59 5.36
CA GLY A 82 0.39 -7.41 5.55
C GLY A 82 0.92 -6.14 4.90
N LEU A 83 2.02 -6.19 4.13
CA LEU A 83 2.50 -5.06 3.33
C LEU A 83 1.69 -4.90 2.04
N ILE A 84 0.38 -4.73 2.20
CA ILE A 84 -0.61 -4.64 1.13
C ILE A 84 -1.70 -3.61 1.48
N ARG A 85 -2.27 -2.99 0.46
CA ARG A 85 -3.41 -2.07 0.56
C ARG A 85 -4.58 -2.67 -0.23
N PRO A 86 -5.51 -3.37 0.43
CA PRO A 86 -6.63 -3.97 -0.28
C PRO A 86 -7.74 -2.98 -0.57
N VAL A 87 -8.43 -3.20 -1.68
CA VAL A 87 -9.80 -2.71 -1.86
C VAL A 87 -10.76 -3.67 -1.13
N GLY A 88 -10.82 -3.56 0.20
CA GLY A 88 -11.64 -4.41 1.06
C GLY A 88 -10.96 -4.76 2.39
N SER A 89 -11.33 -5.90 2.98
CA SER A 89 -10.78 -6.32 4.28
C SER A 89 -9.39 -6.95 4.15
N ILE A 90 -8.44 -6.48 4.96
CA ILE A 90 -7.06 -6.97 4.99
C ILE A 90 -6.89 -8.29 5.76
N THR A 91 -7.77 -8.59 6.72
CA THR A 91 -7.59 -9.70 7.66
C THR A 91 -7.44 -11.06 6.97
N ARG A 92 -8.30 -11.36 5.99
CA ARG A 92 -8.24 -12.62 5.24
C ARG A 92 -6.99 -12.73 4.37
N LEU A 93 -6.51 -11.60 3.85
CA LEU A 93 -5.30 -11.57 3.02
C LEU A 93 -4.06 -11.86 3.86
N VAL A 94 -3.95 -11.25 5.04
CA VAL A 94 -2.84 -11.47 5.96
C VAL A 94 -2.82 -12.91 6.46
N GLU A 95 -3.98 -13.50 6.74
CA GLU A 95 -4.10 -14.92 7.08
C GLU A 95 -3.59 -15.82 5.95
N ALA A 96 -4.03 -15.58 4.71
CA ALA A 96 -3.59 -16.35 3.55
C ALA A 96 -2.08 -16.20 3.29
N GLN A 97 -1.54 -14.97 3.39
CA GLN A 97 -0.10 -14.72 3.31
C GLN A 97 0.66 -15.49 4.38
N ALA A 98 0.22 -15.43 5.64
CA ALA A 98 0.89 -16.10 6.76
C ALA A 98 0.90 -17.62 6.59
N ARG A 99 -0.23 -18.20 6.13
CA ARG A 99 -0.34 -19.64 5.85
C ARG A 99 0.61 -20.08 4.75
N TRP A 100 0.70 -19.32 3.65
CA TRP A 100 1.63 -19.61 2.58
C TRP A 100 3.09 -19.49 3.03
N VAL A 101 3.44 -18.45 3.79
CA VAL A 101 4.79 -18.28 4.37
C VAL A 101 5.16 -19.45 5.27
N ALA A 102 4.25 -19.92 6.14
CA ALA A 102 4.51 -21.07 7.01
C ALA A 102 4.90 -22.31 6.19
N ARG A 103 4.18 -22.60 5.10
CA ARG A 103 4.48 -23.72 4.21
C ARG A 103 5.82 -23.59 3.49
N ILE A 104 6.21 -22.37 3.10
CA ILE A 104 7.54 -22.13 2.53
C ILE A 104 8.62 -22.46 3.57
N VAL A 105 8.44 -22.01 4.82
CA VAL A 105 9.39 -22.23 5.92
C VAL A 105 9.49 -23.71 6.30
N ASP A 106 8.37 -24.44 6.28
CA ASP A 106 8.32 -25.87 6.56
C ASP A 106 8.78 -26.73 5.36
N GLY A 107 9.06 -26.11 4.20
CA GLY A 107 9.49 -26.79 2.98
C GLY A 107 8.37 -27.50 2.21
N GLU A 108 7.12 -27.29 2.61
CA GLU A 108 5.92 -27.82 1.94
C GLU A 108 5.54 -27.04 0.68
N ALA A 109 6.05 -25.81 0.52
CA ALA A 109 5.89 -25.00 -0.67
C ALA A 109 7.26 -24.52 -1.16
N SER A 110 7.48 -24.56 -2.47
CA SER A 110 8.71 -24.08 -3.09
C SER A 110 8.52 -22.74 -3.78
N LEU A 111 9.56 -21.91 -3.74
CA LEU A 111 9.58 -20.66 -4.50
C LEU A 111 10.16 -20.93 -5.90
N PRO A 112 9.65 -20.26 -6.94
CA PRO A 112 10.26 -20.33 -8.26
C PRO A 112 11.62 -19.62 -8.27
N SER A 113 12.32 -19.66 -9.40
CA SER A 113 13.60 -18.94 -9.55
C SER A 113 13.41 -17.42 -9.38
N THR A 114 14.50 -16.74 -9.00
CA THR A 114 14.50 -15.27 -8.87
C THR A 114 14.05 -14.57 -10.13
N ASP A 115 14.39 -15.08 -11.32
CA ASP A 115 13.99 -14.48 -12.60
C ASP A 115 12.46 -14.53 -12.80
N VAL A 116 11.83 -15.67 -12.46
CA VAL A 116 10.37 -15.82 -12.52
C VAL A 116 9.69 -14.91 -11.50
N MET A 117 10.26 -14.78 -10.31
CA MET A 117 9.75 -13.85 -9.30
C MET A 117 9.81 -12.40 -9.79
N ARG A 118 10.91 -11.99 -10.44
CA ARG A 118 11.09 -10.64 -10.98
C ARG A 118 10.15 -10.35 -12.15
N GLU A 119 9.97 -11.30 -13.06
CA GLU A 119 9.02 -11.16 -14.17
C GLU A 119 7.59 -10.90 -13.66
N GLU A 120 7.18 -11.63 -12.61
CA GLU A 120 5.87 -11.42 -11.99
C GLU A 120 5.72 -10.04 -11.35
N ILE A 121 6.76 -9.57 -10.67
CA ILE A 121 6.79 -8.23 -10.06
C ILE A 121 6.66 -7.16 -11.15
N ASP A 122 7.43 -7.27 -12.24
CA ASP A 122 7.39 -6.31 -13.34
C ASP A 122 6.02 -6.25 -14.01
N VAL A 123 5.40 -7.41 -14.26
CA VAL A 123 4.04 -7.48 -14.85
C VAL A 123 3.03 -6.83 -13.91
N TYR A 124 3.10 -7.14 -12.62
CA TYR A 124 2.20 -6.56 -11.62
C TYR A 124 2.37 -5.04 -11.50
N LEU A 125 3.61 -4.54 -11.39
CA LEU A 125 3.87 -3.10 -11.26
C LEU A 125 3.42 -2.31 -12.49
N LYS A 126 3.63 -2.83 -13.70
CA LYS A 126 3.11 -2.22 -14.94
C LYS A 126 1.59 -2.14 -14.93
N ALA A 127 0.90 -3.20 -14.49
CA ALA A 127 -0.56 -3.21 -14.40
C ALA A 127 -1.09 -2.22 -13.34
N ILE A 128 -0.41 -2.10 -12.19
CA ILE A 128 -0.73 -1.13 -11.15
C ILE A 128 -0.52 0.30 -11.64
N GLU A 129 0.60 0.59 -12.31
CA GLU A 129 0.87 1.91 -12.87
C GLU A 129 -0.20 2.29 -13.90
N ALA A 130 -0.61 1.36 -14.77
CA ALA A 130 -1.67 1.59 -15.75
C ALA A 130 -3.04 1.88 -15.10
N ARG A 131 -3.31 1.30 -13.91
CA ARG A 131 -4.60 1.44 -13.22
C ARG A 131 -4.67 2.64 -12.27
N TYR A 132 -3.58 2.93 -11.56
CA TYR A 132 -3.54 3.88 -10.44
C TYR A 132 -2.54 5.04 -10.65
N GLY A 133 -1.77 5.01 -11.73
CA GLY A 133 -0.66 5.94 -11.96
C GLY A 133 0.52 5.70 -11.00
N ARG A 134 1.53 6.57 -11.10
CA ARG A 134 2.70 6.59 -10.20
C ARG A 134 2.39 7.37 -8.92
N THR A 135 1.66 6.75 -8.01
CA THR A 135 1.34 7.36 -6.69
C THR A 135 2.00 6.60 -5.54
N GLU A 136 2.32 7.28 -4.45
CA GLU A 136 2.97 6.68 -3.28
C GLU A 136 2.10 5.55 -2.69
N GLY A 137 2.68 4.35 -2.60
CA GLY A 137 1.98 3.14 -2.15
C GLY A 137 1.03 2.52 -3.17
N ALA A 138 1.07 2.91 -4.44
CA ALA A 138 0.35 2.22 -5.51
C ALA A 138 0.82 0.76 -5.65
N SER A 139 2.14 0.52 -5.52
CA SER A 139 2.79 -0.80 -5.69
C SER A 139 2.35 -1.87 -4.68
N ILE A 140 1.54 -1.52 -3.69
CA ILE A 140 1.01 -2.48 -2.69
C ILE A 140 -0.50 -2.67 -2.82
N GLN A 141 -1.14 -2.07 -3.84
CA GLN A 141 -2.59 -2.18 -4.05
C GLN A 141 -3.01 -3.56 -4.52
N VAL A 142 -3.96 -4.19 -3.83
CA VAL A 142 -4.47 -5.52 -4.23
C VAL A 142 -5.99 -5.53 -4.30
N ASP A 143 -6.53 -6.27 -5.27
CA ASP A 143 -7.94 -6.65 -5.29
C ASP A 143 -8.12 -7.90 -4.43
N VAL A 144 -9.02 -7.84 -3.44
CA VAL A 144 -9.18 -8.92 -2.45
C VAL A 144 -9.53 -10.24 -3.13
N GLY A 145 -10.42 -10.22 -4.12
CA GLY A 145 -10.95 -11.43 -4.73
C GLY A 145 -9.91 -12.14 -5.59
N SER A 146 -9.23 -11.40 -6.47
CA SER A 146 -8.19 -11.99 -7.31
C SER A 146 -6.97 -12.43 -6.51
N TYR A 147 -6.56 -11.63 -5.52
CA TYR A 147 -5.36 -11.91 -4.73
C TYR A 147 -5.53 -13.12 -3.81
N LEU A 148 -6.72 -13.35 -3.23
CA LEU A 148 -6.98 -14.59 -2.48
C LEU A 148 -6.89 -15.82 -3.37
N ARG A 149 -7.52 -15.82 -4.55
CA ARG A 149 -7.43 -16.96 -5.47
C ARG A 149 -6.00 -17.28 -5.89
N GLU A 150 -5.19 -16.24 -6.05
CA GLU A 150 -3.77 -16.38 -6.35
C GLU A 150 -3.00 -17.06 -5.20
N LEU A 151 -3.22 -16.63 -3.96
CA LEU A 151 -2.59 -17.23 -2.78
C LEU A 151 -3.10 -18.65 -2.51
N ASP A 152 -4.37 -18.93 -2.76
CA ASP A 152 -4.95 -20.27 -2.61
C ASP A 152 -4.34 -21.25 -3.64
N ALA A 153 -4.19 -20.81 -4.90
CA ALA A 153 -3.54 -21.62 -5.94
C ALA A 153 -2.07 -21.95 -5.63
N LEU A 154 -1.37 -21.09 -4.89
CA LEU A 154 0.00 -21.33 -4.42
C LEU A 154 0.07 -22.28 -3.21
N GLN A 155 -1.05 -22.50 -2.53
CA GLN A 155 -1.17 -23.50 -1.47
C GLN A 155 -1.57 -24.87 -2.05
N ASP A 156 -2.26 -24.93 -3.17
CA ASP A 156 -2.63 -26.21 -3.77
C ASP A 156 -1.53 -26.83 -4.65
N ALA A 157 -0.45 -26.09 -4.91
CA ALA A 157 0.74 -26.52 -5.67
C ALA A 157 1.85 -27.06 -4.76
#